data_AF-A0A7W8ZNF4-F1
#
_entry.id   AF-A0A7W8ZNF4-F1
#
_cell.length_a   1.000
_cell.length_b   1.000
_cell.length_c   1.000
_cell.angle_alpha   90.00
_cell.angle_beta   90.00
_cell.angle_gamma   90.00
#
_symmetry.space_group_name_H-M   'P 1'
#
loop_
_entity.id
_entity.type
_entity.pdbx_description
1 polymer ?
#
loop_
_entity_poly.entity_id
_entity_poly.type
_entity_poly.pdbx_seq_one_letter_code
_entity_poly.pdbx_strand_id
1 'polypeptide(L)'
;MIIEDNLYGSFSVSALLEELINSKPVERLKGIHQGGGIFLVNPKLTLTRYDHSVGVMLLIKFLGGTEIEQAAGLLHDVSHTAFSHVIDYVFEQQGEDYHEEIYQRILIESEIPGILEKYGYQLEDLLEQDFNILEQALPNLCADRLDYTLRDLFYAGFIKLEEVNRIVSELVIHNGRIMMTSVKGAQWFSEMFSVLNKEYFAKKEHLYANEKLTDILKYLLAEKVISKRDFEQDDNYLLALVKASVFGKSGIEAIKRMDGFDSYNAAKFKLKQREIDPELYIDNQYFRLSEV
;
A
#
# COMPACT_ATOMS: atom_id res chain seq x y z
N MET A 1 22.10 -7.70 3.96
CA MET A 1 21.19 -7.89 5.12
C MET A 1 20.25 -9.06 4.85
N ILE A 2 19.82 -9.79 5.88
CA ILE A 2 18.72 -10.77 5.79
C ILE A 2 17.44 -10.09 6.29
N ILE A 3 16.37 -10.19 5.52
CA ILE A 3 15.03 -9.72 5.89
C ILE A 3 14.16 -10.95 6.16
N GLU A 4 13.40 -10.89 7.24
CA GLU A 4 12.35 -11.84 7.55
C GLU A 4 11.00 -11.16 7.39
N ASP A 5 10.18 -11.66 6.45
CA ASP A 5 8.82 -11.21 6.24
C ASP A 5 7.83 -12.32 6.62
N ASN A 6 6.73 -11.94 7.26
CA ASN A 6 5.75 -12.89 7.79
C ASN A 6 4.98 -13.65 6.70
N LEU A 7 4.91 -13.11 5.48
CA LEU A 7 4.19 -13.72 4.36
C LEU A 7 5.13 -14.46 3.43
N TYR A 8 6.29 -13.87 3.11
CA TYR A 8 7.17 -14.38 2.05
C TYR A 8 8.40 -15.12 2.58
N GLY A 9 8.65 -15.07 3.89
CA GLY A 9 9.77 -15.76 4.53
C GLY A 9 11.06 -14.94 4.49
N SER A 10 12.20 -15.63 4.37
CA SER A 10 13.52 -15.01 4.55
C SER A 10 14.26 -14.80 3.23
N PHE A 11 14.77 -13.58 3.02
CA PHE A 11 15.52 -13.21 1.83
C PHE A 11 16.79 -12.44 2.18
N SER A 12 17.87 -12.72 1.44
CA SER A 12 19.07 -11.89 1.44
C SER A 12 18.94 -10.77 0.40
N VAL A 13 19.12 -9.53 0.82
CA VAL A 13 19.07 -8.35 -0.06
C VAL A 13 20.46 -7.80 -0.36
N SER A 14 20.60 -7.13 -1.50
CA SER A 14 21.85 -6.50 -1.92
C SER A 14 22.21 -5.30 -1.05
N ALA A 15 23.43 -4.79 -1.20
CA ALA A 15 23.91 -3.64 -0.46
C ALA A 15 23.11 -2.36 -0.79
N LEU A 16 22.69 -2.18 -2.06
CA LEU A 16 21.83 -1.07 -2.45
C LEU A 16 20.50 -1.10 -1.69
N LEU A 17 19.81 -2.24 -1.72
CA LEU A 17 18.52 -2.40 -1.05
C LEU A 17 18.65 -2.26 0.47
N GLU A 18 19.73 -2.78 1.06
CA GLU A 18 20.02 -2.60 2.48
C GLU A 18 20.16 -1.11 2.86
N GLU A 19 20.87 -0.32 2.06
CA GLU A 19 21.03 1.11 2.33
C GLU A 19 19.72 1.88 2.10
N LEU A 20 18.95 1.55 1.05
CA LEU A 20 17.64 2.14 0.81
C LEU A 20 16.65 1.83 1.94
N ILE A 21 16.59 0.59 2.43
CA ILE A 21 15.70 0.19 3.53
C ILE A 21 15.98 0.98 4.81
N ASN A 22 17.26 1.26 5.06
CA ASN A 22 17.70 2.02 6.24
C ASN A 22 17.73 3.54 5.99
N SER A 23 17.28 4.02 4.82
CA SER A 23 17.17 5.44 4.54
C SER A 23 15.98 6.06 5.27
N LYS A 24 16.11 7.32 5.68
CA LYS A 24 15.06 8.11 6.33
C LYS A 24 13.71 8.09 5.59
N PRO A 25 13.65 8.27 4.25
CA PRO A 25 12.37 8.27 3.56
C PRO A 25 11.66 6.92 3.64
N VAL A 26 12.39 5.79 3.60
CA VAL A 26 11.79 4.45 3.76
C VAL A 26 11.47 4.16 5.22
N GLU A 27 12.35 4.50 6.17
CA GLU A 27 12.07 4.33 7.60
C GLU A 27 10.85 5.13 8.07
N ARG A 28 10.58 6.30 7.46
CA ARG A 28 9.36 7.09 7.72
C ARG A 28 8.10 6.27 7.52
N LEU A 29 8.08 5.38 6.53
CA LEU A 29 6.91 4.55 6.22
C LEU A 29 6.51 3.61 7.38
N LYS A 30 7.42 3.31 8.33
CA LYS A 30 7.11 2.54 9.55
C LYS A 30 6.12 3.27 10.46
N GLY A 31 6.00 4.59 10.31
CA GLY A 31 5.04 5.42 11.03
C GLY A 31 3.77 5.74 10.25
N ILE A 32 3.57 5.18 9.05
CA ILE A 32 2.42 5.48 8.18
C ILE A 32 1.55 4.23 8.03
N HIS A 33 0.34 4.26 8.56
CA HIS A 33 -0.58 3.13 8.48
C HIS A 33 -1.11 2.94 7.06
N GLN A 34 -1.07 1.69 6.57
CA GLN A 34 -1.58 1.27 5.26
C GLN A 34 -3.06 1.65 5.10
N GLY A 35 -3.88 1.30 6.10
CA GLY A 35 -5.31 1.54 6.13
C GLY A 35 -5.75 2.96 6.52
N GLY A 36 -4.82 3.90 6.66
CA GLY A 36 -5.11 5.25 7.14
C GLY A 36 -5.62 5.27 8.58
N GLY A 37 -6.80 5.84 8.82
CA GLY A 37 -7.42 5.97 10.14
C GLY A 37 -8.06 4.69 10.70
N ILE A 38 -8.02 3.56 9.99
CA ILE A 38 -8.65 2.29 10.41
C ILE A 38 -8.19 1.84 11.82
N PHE A 39 -6.92 2.04 12.16
CA PHE A 39 -6.38 1.66 13.47
C PHE A 39 -7.08 2.34 14.66
N LEU A 40 -7.77 3.48 14.42
CA LEU A 40 -8.53 4.19 15.45
C LEU A 40 -9.77 3.41 15.90
N VAL A 41 -10.37 2.60 15.03
CA VAL A 41 -11.54 1.76 15.36
C VAL A 41 -11.16 0.28 15.50
N ASN A 42 -10.05 -0.14 14.91
CA ASN A 42 -9.53 -1.49 15.04
C ASN A 42 -8.01 -1.46 15.32
N PRO A 43 -7.58 -1.40 16.59
CA PRO A 43 -6.17 -1.27 16.96
C PRO A 43 -5.30 -2.50 16.65
N LYS A 44 -5.88 -3.58 16.10
CA LYS A 44 -5.12 -4.74 15.61
C LYS A 44 -4.64 -4.57 14.16
N LEU A 45 -5.26 -3.67 13.40
CA LEU A 45 -4.89 -3.40 12.02
C LEU A 45 -3.86 -2.26 11.99
N THR A 46 -2.60 -2.63 12.23
CA THR A 46 -1.48 -1.69 12.36
C THR A 46 -0.44 -1.84 11.26
N LEU A 47 -0.80 -2.50 10.15
CA LEU A 47 0.06 -2.63 8.99
C LEU A 47 0.48 -1.25 8.49
N THR A 48 1.74 -1.14 8.10
CA THR A 48 2.35 0.11 7.65
C THR A 48 2.72 0.04 6.18
N ARG A 49 2.90 1.22 5.56
CA ARG A 49 3.43 1.32 4.20
C ARG A 49 4.83 0.71 4.08
N TYR A 50 5.59 0.66 5.18
CA TYR A 50 6.88 -0.02 5.22
C TYR A 50 6.73 -1.54 5.04
N ASP A 51 5.80 -2.17 5.77
CA ASP A 51 5.57 -3.61 5.67
C ASP A 51 5.19 -4.01 4.24
N HIS A 52 4.31 -3.21 3.63
CA HIS A 52 3.88 -3.37 2.25
C HIS A 52 5.05 -3.16 1.25
N SER A 53 5.77 -2.05 1.34
CA SER A 53 6.88 -1.73 0.43
C SER A 53 8.00 -2.79 0.47
N VAL A 54 8.35 -3.29 1.66
CA VAL A 54 9.29 -4.40 1.81
C VAL A 54 8.71 -5.67 1.19
N GLY A 55 7.43 -5.97 1.42
CA GLY A 55 6.73 -7.09 0.82
C GLY A 55 6.76 -7.08 -0.73
N VAL A 56 6.46 -5.93 -1.34
CA VAL A 56 6.50 -5.73 -2.80
C VAL A 56 7.92 -5.94 -3.33
N MET A 57 8.94 -5.35 -2.71
CA MET A 57 10.34 -5.57 -3.07
C MET A 57 10.71 -7.07 -3.02
N LEU A 58 10.26 -7.80 -1.99
CA LEU A 58 10.51 -9.22 -1.84
C LEU A 58 9.76 -10.07 -2.89
N LEU A 59 8.52 -9.73 -3.24
CA LEU A 59 7.80 -10.38 -4.32
C LEU A 59 8.50 -10.20 -5.67
N ILE A 60 8.93 -8.98 -5.98
CA ILE A 60 9.68 -8.70 -7.21
C ILE A 60 10.96 -9.54 -7.25
N LYS A 61 11.69 -9.59 -6.13
CA LYS A 61 12.89 -10.42 -6.00
C LYS A 61 12.59 -11.90 -6.21
N PHE A 62 11.54 -12.42 -5.57
CA PHE A 62 11.11 -13.81 -5.68
C PHE A 62 10.78 -14.18 -7.13
N LEU A 63 10.15 -13.26 -7.86
CA LEU A 63 9.78 -13.40 -9.27
C LEU A 63 10.93 -13.17 -10.25
N GLY A 64 12.15 -12.87 -9.76
CA GLY A 64 13.33 -12.69 -10.58
C GLY A 64 13.48 -11.29 -11.20
N GLY A 65 12.79 -10.28 -10.65
CA GLY A 65 12.94 -8.90 -11.06
C GLY A 65 14.36 -8.37 -10.83
N THR A 66 14.72 -7.35 -11.62
CA THR A 66 16.06 -6.74 -11.55
C THR A 66 16.30 -6.05 -10.20
N GLU A 67 17.56 -5.76 -9.87
CA GLU A 67 17.87 -5.02 -8.62
C GLU A 67 17.22 -3.63 -8.61
N ILE A 68 17.20 -2.94 -9.77
CA ILE A 68 16.55 -1.63 -9.88
C ILE A 68 15.03 -1.73 -9.78
N GLU A 69 14.40 -2.78 -10.33
CA GLU A 69 12.96 -3.02 -10.16
C GLU A 69 12.60 -3.37 -8.71
N GLN A 70 13.48 -4.10 -8.00
CA GLN A 70 13.34 -4.32 -6.55
C GLN A 70 13.41 -2.98 -5.79
N ALA A 71 14.35 -2.10 -6.15
CA ALA A 71 14.45 -0.77 -5.57
C ALA A 71 13.21 0.09 -5.88
N ALA A 72 12.70 0.03 -7.11
CA ALA A 72 11.45 0.68 -7.49
C ALA A 72 10.28 0.17 -6.65
N GLY A 73 10.15 -1.15 -6.45
CA GLY A 73 9.11 -1.71 -5.59
C GLY A 73 9.26 -1.37 -4.11
N LEU A 74 10.48 -1.20 -3.60
CA LEU A 74 10.69 -0.70 -2.24
C LEU A 74 10.28 0.77 -2.11
N LEU A 75 10.46 1.56 -3.17
CA LEU A 75 10.29 3.00 -3.14
C LEU A 75 8.93 3.49 -3.64
N HIS A 76 8.14 2.66 -4.32
CA HIS A 76 6.90 3.08 -5.01
C HIS A 76 5.94 3.87 -4.11
N ASP A 77 5.88 3.51 -2.83
CA ASP A 77 5.01 4.12 -1.82
C ASP A 77 5.71 5.16 -0.93
N VAL A 78 6.98 5.50 -1.22
CA VAL A 78 7.80 6.39 -0.37
C VAL A 78 7.27 7.82 -0.28
N SER A 79 6.33 8.19 -1.14
CA SER A 79 5.66 9.48 -1.13
C SER A 79 4.30 9.49 -0.43
N HIS A 80 3.82 8.33 0.05
CA HIS A 80 2.64 8.31 0.90
C HIS A 80 2.85 9.20 2.12
N THR A 81 1.79 9.93 2.43
CA THR A 81 1.71 10.87 3.54
C THR A 81 1.09 10.22 4.77
N ALA A 82 1.12 10.93 5.89
CA ALA A 82 0.42 10.55 7.10
C ALA A 82 -1.04 10.13 6.79
N PHE A 83 -1.40 8.94 7.27
CA PHE A 83 -2.65 8.23 7.07
C PHE A 83 -2.94 7.81 5.61
N SER A 84 -1.89 7.59 4.81
CA SER A 84 -1.99 7.08 3.44
C SER A 84 -2.98 7.89 2.58
N HIS A 85 -4.04 7.26 2.07
CA HIS A 85 -5.01 7.90 1.17
C HIS A 85 -5.96 8.89 1.85
N VAL A 86 -5.87 9.10 3.17
CA VAL A 86 -6.70 10.11 3.84
C VAL A 86 -6.43 11.51 3.27
N ILE A 87 -5.20 11.78 2.81
CA ILE A 87 -4.86 13.06 2.19
C ILE A 87 -5.66 13.34 0.91
N ASP A 88 -5.97 12.30 0.13
CA ASP A 88 -6.73 12.43 -1.11
C ASP A 88 -8.13 12.97 -0.81
N TYR A 89 -8.76 12.50 0.26
CA TYR A 89 -10.06 13.01 0.70
C TYR A 89 -9.97 14.42 1.31
N VAL A 90 -8.88 14.73 2.02
CA VAL A 90 -8.63 16.06 2.60
C VAL A 90 -8.49 17.11 1.51
N PHE A 91 -7.79 16.81 0.42
CA PHE A 91 -7.59 17.72 -0.72
C PHE A 91 -8.58 17.53 -1.87
N GLU A 92 -9.56 16.64 -1.71
CA GLU A 92 -10.61 16.36 -2.70
C GLU A 92 -10.07 15.84 -4.05
N GLN A 93 -8.93 15.14 -3.98
CA GLN A 93 -8.26 14.49 -5.09
C GLN A 93 -9.09 13.29 -5.57
N GLN A 94 -9.79 13.46 -6.68
CA GLN A 94 -10.68 12.41 -7.22
C GLN A 94 -9.90 11.18 -7.73
N GLY A 95 -8.61 11.35 -8.04
CA GLY A 95 -7.73 10.32 -8.56
C GLY A 95 -7.19 9.33 -7.52
N GLU A 96 -7.24 9.66 -6.22
CA GLU A 96 -6.52 8.91 -5.16
C GLU A 96 -4.99 8.81 -5.42
N ASP A 97 -4.44 9.80 -6.12
CA ASP A 97 -3.12 9.83 -6.75
C ASP A 97 -2.24 10.98 -6.21
N TYR A 98 -2.59 11.59 -5.06
CA TYR A 98 -1.80 12.69 -4.50
C TYR A 98 -0.34 12.28 -4.23
N HIS A 99 -0.13 11.05 -3.77
CA HIS A 99 1.20 10.51 -3.52
C HIS A 99 2.02 10.38 -4.82
N GLU A 100 1.40 10.10 -5.96
CA GLU A 100 2.05 10.09 -7.27
C GLU A 100 2.49 11.52 -7.66
N GLU A 101 1.63 12.53 -7.44
CA GLU A 101 1.95 13.94 -7.77
C GLU A 101 3.19 14.46 -7.05
N ILE A 102 3.44 14.00 -5.82
CA ILE A 102 4.60 14.41 -5.03
C ILE A 102 5.77 13.42 -5.10
N TYR A 103 5.61 12.28 -5.76
CA TYR A 103 6.59 11.18 -5.78
C TYR A 103 7.98 11.63 -6.20
N GLN A 104 8.08 12.20 -7.41
CA GLN A 104 9.36 12.64 -7.96
C GLN A 104 10.04 13.69 -7.06
N ARG A 105 9.28 14.63 -6.50
CA ARG A 105 9.81 15.63 -5.57
C ARG A 105 10.37 14.99 -4.30
N ILE A 106 9.63 14.05 -3.71
CA ILE A 106 10.07 13.35 -2.48
C ILE A 106 11.36 12.57 -2.73
N LEU A 107 11.49 11.91 -3.89
CA LEU A 107 12.74 11.25 -4.25
C LEU A 107 13.91 12.24 -4.35
N ILE A 108 13.76 13.31 -5.14
CA ILE A 108 14.80 14.32 -5.38
C ILE A 108 15.22 15.04 -4.10
N GLU A 109 14.27 15.38 -3.22
CA GLU A 109 14.53 16.10 -1.96
C GLU A 109 15.11 15.19 -0.86
N SER A 110 15.27 13.89 -1.11
CA SER A 110 15.74 12.90 -0.13
C SER A 110 17.20 12.48 -0.35
N GLU A 111 17.67 11.51 0.44
CA GLU A 111 18.98 10.89 0.25
C GLU A 111 19.02 9.78 -0.81
N ILE A 112 17.85 9.40 -1.37
CA ILE A 112 17.73 8.32 -2.36
C ILE A 112 18.64 8.52 -3.59
N PRO A 113 18.71 9.69 -4.24
CA PRO A 113 19.58 9.87 -5.41
C PRO A 113 21.05 9.60 -5.09
N GLY A 114 21.53 10.08 -3.94
CA GLY A 114 22.91 9.83 -3.50
C GLY A 114 23.18 8.36 -3.19
N ILE A 115 22.19 7.64 -2.66
CA ILE A 115 22.29 6.18 -2.46
C ILE A 115 22.36 5.47 -3.83
N LEU A 116 21.48 5.80 -4.78
CA LEU A 116 21.50 5.19 -6.13
C LEU A 116 22.84 5.41 -6.83
N GLU A 117 23.34 6.65 -6.83
CA GLU A 117 24.62 7.03 -7.45
C GLU A 117 25.80 6.22 -6.89
N LYS A 118 25.82 5.98 -5.57
CA LYS A 118 26.86 5.18 -4.91
C LYS A 118 26.94 3.75 -5.45
N TYR A 119 25.81 3.20 -5.90
CA TYR A 119 25.71 1.84 -6.47
C TYR A 119 25.68 1.82 -8.00
N GLY A 120 25.92 2.95 -8.65
CA GLY A 120 26.04 3.04 -10.10
C GLY A 120 24.71 3.19 -10.86
N TYR A 121 23.62 3.51 -10.16
CA TYR A 121 22.34 3.85 -10.76
C TYR A 121 22.14 5.38 -10.75
N GLN A 122 21.21 5.85 -11.57
CA GLN A 122 20.74 7.22 -11.58
C GLN A 122 19.26 7.25 -11.17
N LEU A 123 18.74 8.42 -10.80
CA LEU A 123 17.33 8.55 -10.42
C LEU A 123 16.40 8.23 -11.60
N GLU A 124 16.84 8.55 -12.81
CA GLU A 124 16.12 8.29 -14.07
C GLU A 124 15.91 6.78 -14.28
N ASP A 125 16.80 5.92 -13.78
CA ASP A 125 16.62 4.47 -13.86
C ASP A 125 15.38 4.00 -13.09
N LEU A 126 14.91 4.75 -12.09
CA LEU A 126 13.66 4.49 -11.37
C LEU A 126 12.44 5.13 -12.04
N LEU A 127 12.61 6.25 -12.73
CA LEU A 127 11.50 7.08 -13.21
C LEU A 127 11.10 6.80 -14.67
N GLU A 128 12.04 6.33 -15.49
CA GLU A 128 11.84 6.21 -16.94
C GLU A 128 11.68 4.75 -17.41
N GLN A 129 11.83 3.77 -16.52
CA GLN A 129 11.73 2.35 -16.85
C GLN A 129 10.32 1.78 -16.61
N ASP A 130 9.90 0.89 -17.51
CA ASP A 130 8.67 0.11 -17.36
C ASP A 130 8.89 -1.11 -16.46
N PHE A 131 8.50 -0.99 -15.18
CA PHE A 131 8.59 -2.05 -14.19
C PHE A 131 7.34 -2.94 -14.17
N ASN A 132 7.28 -3.84 -15.16
CA ASN A 132 6.10 -4.67 -15.40
C ASN A 132 5.77 -5.67 -14.28
N ILE A 133 6.73 -6.03 -13.42
CA ILE A 133 6.46 -6.86 -12.23
C ILE A 133 5.87 -5.99 -11.12
N LEU A 134 6.42 -4.80 -10.90
CA LEU A 134 5.96 -3.86 -9.88
C LEU A 134 4.49 -3.46 -10.11
N GLU A 135 4.20 -2.93 -11.29
CA GLU A 135 2.90 -2.31 -11.59
C GLU A 135 2.38 -2.70 -12.98
N GLN A 136 1.07 -2.87 -13.08
CA GLN A 136 0.34 -3.12 -14.32
C GLN A 136 -1.03 -2.46 -14.25
N ALA A 137 -1.57 -2.03 -15.38
CA ALA A 137 -2.96 -1.62 -15.44
C ALA A 137 -3.92 -2.78 -15.06
N LEU A 138 -5.04 -2.44 -14.41
CA LEU A 138 -6.13 -3.40 -14.22
C LEU A 138 -6.59 -3.95 -15.59
N PRO A 139 -6.96 -5.24 -15.68
CA PRO A 139 -7.17 -6.17 -14.56
C PRO A 139 -5.97 -7.11 -14.27
N ASN A 140 -4.78 -6.83 -14.82
CA ASN A 140 -3.60 -7.71 -14.77
C ASN A 140 -2.98 -7.77 -13.36
N LEU A 141 -2.27 -8.85 -13.02
CA LEU A 141 -1.54 -8.92 -11.76
C LEU A 141 -0.28 -8.04 -11.78
N CYS A 142 0.07 -7.49 -10.61
CA CYS A 142 1.35 -6.84 -10.33
C CYS A 142 1.73 -7.06 -8.86
N ALA A 143 3.00 -6.83 -8.51
CA ALA A 143 3.54 -7.12 -7.18
C ALA A 143 2.91 -6.27 -6.08
N ASP A 144 2.67 -4.97 -6.34
CA ASP A 144 1.90 -4.08 -5.45
C ASP A 144 0.56 -4.73 -5.07
N ARG A 145 -0.22 -5.08 -6.10
CA ARG A 145 -1.56 -5.63 -5.94
C ARG A 145 -1.60 -6.98 -5.25
N LEU A 146 -0.62 -7.82 -5.54
CA LEU A 146 -0.46 -9.11 -4.87
C LEU A 146 -0.13 -8.92 -3.39
N ASP A 147 0.79 -8.03 -3.06
CA ASP A 147 1.18 -7.80 -1.66
C ASP A 147 0.02 -7.25 -0.85
N TYR A 148 -0.56 -6.10 -1.22
CA TYR A 148 -1.60 -5.52 -0.36
C TYR A 148 -2.80 -6.45 -0.21
N THR A 149 -3.13 -7.23 -1.25
CA THR A 149 -4.25 -8.18 -1.17
C THR A 149 -3.96 -9.30 -0.17
N LEU A 150 -2.80 -9.93 -0.26
CA LEU A 150 -2.44 -11.03 0.63
C LEU A 150 -2.16 -10.52 2.04
N ARG A 151 -1.46 -9.39 2.17
CA ARG A 151 -1.05 -8.80 3.45
C ARG A 151 -2.23 -8.27 4.24
N ASP A 152 -3.08 -7.45 3.64
CA ASP A 152 -4.23 -6.89 4.36
C ASP A 152 -5.22 -7.98 4.78
N LEU A 153 -5.49 -8.97 3.90
CA LEU A 153 -6.38 -10.08 4.24
C LEU A 153 -5.80 -11.00 5.31
N PHE A 154 -4.49 -11.26 5.29
CA PHE A 154 -3.83 -12.09 6.31
C PHE A 154 -3.91 -11.43 7.68
N TYR A 155 -3.54 -10.14 7.80
CA TYR A 155 -3.59 -9.43 9.07
C TYR A 155 -5.02 -9.11 9.54
N ALA A 156 -5.98 -9.00 8.62
CA ALA A 156 -7.39 -8.91 8.95
C ALA A 156 -8.02 -10.28 9.31
N GLY A 157 -7.30 -11.38 9.15
CA GLY A 157 -7.72 -12.73 9.54
C GLY A 157 -8.68 -13.40 8.56
N PHE A 158 -8.75 -12.93 7.31
CA PHE A 158 -9.56 -13.55 6.25
C PHE A 158 -8.88 -14.77 5.62
N ILE A 159 -7.54 -14.77 5.55
CA ILE A 159 -6.75 -15.85 4.97
C ILE A 159 -5.64 -16.29 5.92
N LYS A 160 -5.12 -17.49 5.70
CA LYS A 160 -4.01 -18.07 6.47
C LYS A 160 -2.71 -18.08 5.68
N LEU A 161 -1.61 -18.25 6.40
CA LEU A 161 -0.28 -18.29 5.80
C LEU A 161 -0.12 -19.43 4.78
N GLU A 162 -0.77 -20.57 5.00
CA GLU A 162 -0.75 -21.68 4.02
C GLU A 162 -1.39 -21.30 2.68
N GLU A 163 -2.41 -20.44 2.71
CA GLU A 163 -3.09 -19.96 1.50
C GLU A 163 -2.23 -18.94 0.76
N VAL A 164 -1.57 -18.03 1.49
CA VAL A 164 -0.57 -17.11 0.94
C VAL A 164 0.54 -17.89 0.26
N ASN A 165 1.16 -18.85 0.95
CA ASN A 165 2.25 -19.69 0.42
C ASN A 165 1.83 -20.45 -0.83
N ARG A 166 0.61 -21.01 -0.84
CA ARG A 166 0.07 -21.70 -2.01
C ARG A 166 -0.01 -20.76 -3.22
N ILE A 167 -0.61 -19.59 -3.06
CA ILE A 167 -0.79 -18.65 -4.17
C ILE A 167 0.55 -18.12 -4.68
N VAL A 168 1.46 -17.76 -3.78
CA VAL A 168 2.81 -17.30 -4.16
C VAL A 168 3.55 -18.39 -4.95
N SER A 169 3.41 -19.67 -4.58
CA SER A 169 4.03 -20.78 -5.31
C SER A 169 3.44 -21.03 -6.70
N GLU A 170 2.24 -20.51 -6.98
CA GLU A 170 1.55 -20.66 -8.25
C GLU A 170 1.86 -19.49 -9.22
N LEU A 171 2.60 -18.46 -8.79
CA LEU A 171 3.01 -17.31 -9.60
C LEU A 171 4.20 -17.64 -10.51
N VAL A 172 4.16 -17.11 -11.74
CA VAL A 172 5.27 -17.21 -12.70
C VAL A 172 5.40 -15.92 -13.51
N ILE A 173 6.62 -15.61 -13.96
CA ILE A 173 6.84 -14.55 -14.95
C ILE A 173 6.84 -15.13 -16.36
N HIS A 174 6.00 -14.57 -17.23
CA HIS A 174 6.01 -14.84 -18.67
C HIS A 174 5.90 -13.54 -19.45
N ASN A 175 6.82 -13.29 -20.38
CA ASN A 175 6.94 -12.02 -21.13
C ASN A 175 6.91 -10.77 -20.23
N GLY A 176 7.64 -10.82 -19.11
CA GLY A 176 7.74 -9.71 -18.16
C GLY A 176 6.49 -9.47 -17.30
N ARG A 177 5.45 -10.29 -17.41
CA ARG A 177 4.20 -10.14 -16.66
C ARG A 177 3.99 -11.28 -15.67
N ILE A 178 3.33 -10.97 -14.56
CA ILE A 178 2.95 -11.96 -13.56
C ILE A 178 1.72 -12.74 -14.05
N MET A 179 1.86 -14.05 -14.12
CA MET A 179 0.79 -14.98 -14.47
C MET A 179 0.65 -16.07 -13.40
N MET A 180 -0.44 -16.83 -13.46
CA MET A 180 -0.68 -17.96 -12.57
C MET A 180 -0.65 -19.30 -13.32
N THR A 181 -0.19 -20.33 -12.63
CA THR A 181 -0.09 -21.70 -13.17
C THR A 181 -1.29 -22.59 -12.80
N SER A 182 -2.30 -22.01 -12.14
CA SER A 182 -3.44 -22.74 -11.59
C SER A 182 -4.72 -21.93 -11.77
N VAL A 183 -5.69 -22.49 -12.50
CA VAL A 183 -7.03 -21.90 -12.65
C VAL A 183 -7.71 -21.70 -11.30
N LYS A 184 -7.61 -22.71 -10.41
CA LYS A 184 -8.17 -22.62 -9.04
C LYS A 184 -7.48 -21.55 -8.21
N GLY A 185 -6.17 -21.37 -8.41
CA GLY A 185 -5.39 -20.28 -7.83
C GLY A 185 -5.89 -18.91 -8.24
N ALA A 186 -6.03 -18.71 -9.55
CA ALA A 186 -6.53 -17.47 -10.13
C ALA A 186 -7.96 -17.16 -9.68
N GLN A 187 -8.85 -18.15 -9.67
CA GLN A 187 -10.22 -17.99 -9.14
C GLN A 187 -10.21 -17.56 -7.68
N TRP A 188 -9.43 -18.25 -6.84
CA TRP A 188 -9.31 -17.91 -5.42
C TRP A 188 -8.75 -16.51 -5.23
N PHE A 189 -7.71 -16.11 -5.97
CA PHE A 189 -7.10 -14.79 -5.82
C PHE A 189 -8.07 -13.68 -6.27
N SER A 190 -8.80 -13.88 -7.38
CA SER A 190 -9.85 -12.96 -7.83
C SER A 190 -10.99 -12.83 -6.81
N GLU A 191 -11.41 -13.94 -6.20
CA GLU A 191 -12.39 -13.92 -5.11
C GLU A 191 -11.88 -13.16 -3.88
N MET A 192 -10.64 -13.42 -3.45
CA MET A 192 -10.03 -12.74 -2.31
C MET A 192 -9.82 -11.25 -2.56
N PHE A 193 -9.47 -10.86 -3.79
CA PHE A 193 -9.42 -9.44 -4.17
C PHE A 193 -10.81 -8.79 -4.05
N SER A 194 -11.88 -9.48 -4.46
CA SER A 194 -13.26 -9.01 -4.23
C SER A 194 -13.60 -8.93 -2.73
N VAL A 195 -13.17 -9.90 -1.92
CA VAL A 195 -13.34 -9.89 -0.45
C VAL A 195 -12.63 -8.70 0.16
N LEU A 196 -11.38 -8.43 -0.22
CA LEU A 196 -10.64 -7.25 0.25
C LEU A 196 -11.43 -5.96 -0.03
N ASN A 197 -11.88 -5.78 -1.27
CA ASN A 197 -12.63 -4.58 -1.64
C ASN A 197 -13.93 -4.42 -0.84
N LYS A 198 -14.67 -5.50 -0.57
CA LYS A 198 -15.98 -5.46 0.09
C LYS A 198 -15.90 -5.47 1.62
N GLU A 199 -15.08 -6.36 2.17
CA GLU A 199 -15.03 -6.67 3.59
C GLU A 199 -13.89 -5.94 4.33
N TYR A 200 -12.95 -5.35 3.60
CA TYR A 200 -11.88 -4.51 4.17
C TYR A 200 -12.04 -3.05 3.75
N PHE A 201 -11.92 -2.71 2.45
CA PHE A 201 -11.98 -1.30 2.03
C PHE A 201 -13.38 -0.70 2.16
N ALA A 202 -14.43 -1.43 1.77
CA ALA A 202 -15.83 -1.00 1.89
C ALA A 202 -16.47 -1.26 3.26
N LYS A 203 -15.72 -1.79 4.22
CA LYS A 203 -16.24 -2.05 5.56
C LYS A 203 -16.68 -0.74 6.21
N LYS A 204 -17.92 -0.71 6.71
CA LYS A 204 -18.58 0.50 7.22
C LYS A 204 -17.74 1.20 8.31
N GLU A 205 -17.15 0.44 9.22
CA GLU A 205 -16.29 0.92 10.30
C GLU A 205 -15.02 1.60 9.77
N HIS A 206 -14.43 1.04 8.71
CA HIS A 206 -13.21 1.55 8.10
C HIS A 206 -13.48 2.86 7.35
N LEU A 207 -14.57 2.90 6.58
CA LEU A 207 -15.05 4.11 5.92
C LEU A 207 -15.38 5.21 6.94
N TYR A 208 -16.09 4.87 8.02
CA TYR A 208 -16.40 5.79 9.10
C TYR A 208 -15.12 6.41 9.71
N ALA A 209 -14.13 5.59 10.02
CA ALA A 209 -12.89 6.06 10.64
C ALA A 209 -12.13 7.03 9.72
N ASN A 210 -11.97 6.68 8.45
CA ASN A 210 -11.29 7.52 7.46
C ASN A 210 -12.06 8.80 7.16
N GLU A 211 -13.39 8.76 7.04
CA GLU A 211 -14.21 9.96 6.82
C GLU A 211 -14.15 10.91 8.02
N LYS A 212 -14.28 10.39 9.25
CA LYS A 212 -14.21 11.24 10.45
C LYS A 212 -12.83 11.81 10.70
N LEU A 213 -11.77 11.06 10.39
CA LEU A 213 -10.42 11.59 10.42
C LEU A 213 -10.24 12.70 9.37
N THR A 214 -10.77 12.50 8.16
CA THR A 214 -10.79 13.52 7.10
C THR A 214 -11.50 14.80 7.56
N ASP A 215 -12.69 14.68 8.16
CA ASP A 215 -13.46 15.83 8.69
C ASP A 215 -12.63 16.65 9.69
N ILE A 216 -11.93 15.96 10.61
CA ILE A 216 -11.06 16.60 11.61
C ILE A 216 -9.88 17.31 10.93
N LEU A 217 -9.21 16.65 9.99
CA LEU A 217 -8.04 17.20 9.29
C LEU A 217 -8.42 18.41 8.43
N LYS A 218 -9.53 18.35 7.69
CA LYS A 218 -10.06 19.49 6.92
C LYS A 218 -10.33 20.69 7.82
N TYR A 219 -10.96 20.48 8.97
CA TYR A 219 -11.23 21.55 9.92
C TYR A 219 -9.94 22.18 10.46
N LEU A 220 -8.99 21.35 10.92
CA LEU A 220 -7.74 21.86 11.50
C LEU A 220 -6.84 22.54 10.47
N LEU A 221 -6.90 22.12 9.21
CA LEU A 221 -6.23 22.79 8.10
C LEU A 221 -6.85 24.17 7.83
N ALA A 222 -8.19 24.27 7.83
CA ALA A 222 -8.90 25.53 7.65
C ALA A 222 -8.61 26.54 8.79
N GLU A 223 -8.50 26.03 10.02
CA GLU A 223 -8.10 26.82 11.20
C GLU A 223 -6.59 27.09 11.29
N LYS A 224 -5.78 26.60 10.32
CA LYS A 224 -4.32 26.75 10.28
C LYS A 224 -3.60 26.18 11.50
N VAL A 225 -4.20 25.19 12.16
CA VAL A 225 -3.58 24.42 13.25
C VAL A 225 -2.56 23.43 12.69
N ILE A 226 -2.85 22.90 11.50
CA ILE A 226 -1.94 22.08 10.70
C ILE A 226 -1.79 22.71 9.31
N SER A 227 -0.79 22.25 8.57
CA SER A 227 -0.39 22.70 7.25
C SER A 227 -0.20 21.50 6.30
N LYS A 228 -0.13 21.76 4.99
CA LYS A 228 0.13 20.72 3.99
C LYS A 228 1.43 19.95 4.24
N ARG A 229 2.48 20.60 4.75
CA ARG A 229 3.77 19.96 5.04
C ARG A 229 3.71 18.99 6.22
N ASP A 230 2.76 19.16 7.14
CA ASP A 230 2.62 18.25 8.28
C ASP A 230 2.19 16.85 7.86
N PHE A 231 1.53 16.72 6.71
CA PHE A 231 1.17 15.42 6.12
C PHE A 231 2.38 14.67 5.55
N GLU A 232 3.46 15.36 5.18
CA GLU A 232 4.68 14.72 4.64
C GLU A 232 5.54 14.06 5.74
N GLN A 233 5.13 14.17 7.01
CA GLN A 233 5.70 13.44 8.15
C GLN A 233 5.03 12.07 8.30
N ASP A 234 4.97 11.53 9.52
CA ASP A 234 4.30 10.27 9.84
C ASP A 234 2.97 10.49 10.58
N ASP A 235 2.25 9.40 10.83
CA ASP A 235 0.95 9.44 11.50
C ASP A 235 1.06 9.94 12.93
N ASN A 236 2.14 9.58 13.63
CA ASN A 236 2.34 9.96 15.03
C ASN A 236 2.53 11.47 15.18
N TYR A 237 3.33 12.06 14.29
CA TYR A 237 3.57 13.50 14.21
C TYR A 237 2.26 14.25 13.98
N LEU A 238 1.53 13.89 12.91
CA LEU A 238 0.30 14.60 12.56
C LEU A 238 -0.78 14.38 13.63
N LEU A 239 -0.88 13.17 14.19
CA LEU A 239 -1.82 12.87 15.27
C LEU A 239 -1.51 13.66 16.56
N ALA A 240 -0.25 13.92 16.86
CA ALA A 240 0.15 14.75 17.99
C ALA A 240 -0.33 16.19 17.82
N LEU A 241 -0.18 16.77 16.63
CA LEU A 241 -0.71 18.10 16.30
C LEU A 241 -2.24 18.13 16.38
N VAL A 242 -2.93 17.12 15.83
CA VAL A 242 -4.39 17.00 15.91
C VAL A 242 -4.87 17.00 17.36
N LYS A 243 -4.21 16.21 18.22
CA LYS A 243 -4.55 16.06 19.64
C LYS A 243 -4.15 17.26 20.51
N ALA A 244 -3.36 18.21 20.00
CA ALA A 244 -3.05 19.45 20.69
C ALA A 244 -4.26 20.41 20.74
N SER A 245 -5.20 20.27 19.80
CA SER A 245 -6.46 21.01 19.79
C SER A 245 -7.55 20.29 20.58
N VAL A 246 -8.42 21.04 21.29
CA VAL A 246 -9.57 20.47 22.02
C VAL A 246 -10.52 19.73 21.06
N PHE A 247 -10.78 20.34 19.89
CA PHE A 247 -11.61 19.75 18.85
C PHE A 247 -11.03 18.43 18.32
N GLY A 248 -9.77 18.43 17.87
CA GLY A 248 -9.12 17.24 17.32
C GLY A 248 -8.97 16.13 18.36
N LYS A 249 -8.57 16.44 19.60
CA LYS A 249 -8.52 15.45 20.69
C LYS A 249 -9.89 14.80 20.93
N SER A 250 -10.94 15.61 21.02
CA SER A 250 -12.30 15.10 21.27
C SER A 250 -12.82 14.28 20.10
N GLY A 251 -12.52 14.71 18.86
CA GLY A 251 -12.86 14.00 17.63
C GLY A 251 -12.18 12.64 17.53
N ILE A 252 -10.87 12.54 17.80
CA ILE A 252 -10.15 11.26 17.80
C ILE A 252 -10.75 10.29 18.82
N GLU A 253 -11.07 10.75 20.03
CA GLU A 253 -11.70 9.91 21.05
C GLU A 253 -13.14 9.51 20.67
N ALA A 254 -13.87 10.37 19.95
CA ALA A 254 -15.18 10.04 19.40
C ALA A 254 -15.11 8.98 18.30
N ILE A 255 -14.09 9.01 17.43
CA ILE A 255 -13.84 7.97 16.43
C ILE A 255 -13.61 6.63 17.12
N LYS A 256 -12.73 6.58 18.13
CA LYS A 256 -12.42 5.35 18.88
C LYS A 256 -13.61 4.75 19.59
N ARG A 257 -14.52 5.58 20.11
CA ARG A 257 -15.78 5.14 20.73
C ARG A 257 -16.89 4.84 19.72
N MET A 258 -16.63 5.10 18.43
CA MET A 258 -17.62 4.99 17.35
C MET A 258 -18.87 5.85 17.58
N ASP A 259 -18.68 7.05 18.16
CA ASP A 259 -19.76 7.98 18.47
C ASP A 259 -20.52 8.39 17.18
N GLY A 260 -21.81 8.07 17.10
CA GLY A 260 -22.63 8.38 15.92
C GLY A 260 -22.46 7.41 14.74
N PHE A 261 -21.79 6.28 14.94
CA PHE A 261 -21.64 5.24 13.92
C PHE A 261 -22.98 4.61 13.49
N ASP A 262 -23.93 4.45 14.40
CA ASP A 262 -25.24 3.86 14.09
C ASP A 262 -26.00 4.65 13.02
N SER A 263 -25.84 5.98 13.02
CA SER A 263 -26.44 6.88 12.02
C SER A 263 -25.52 7.15 10.82
N TYR A 264 -24.31 6.61 10.80
CA TYR A 264 -23.38 6.76 9.69
C TYR A 264 -23.90 6.06 8.43
N ASN A 265 -23.84 6.77 7.29
CA ASN A 265 -24.26 6.26 5.99
C ASN A 265 -23.06 6.15 5.04
N ALA A 266 -22.55 4.93 4.88
CA ALA A 266 -21.42 4.62 4.01
C ALA A 266 -21.70 4.85 2.50
N ALA A 267 -22.96 5.00 2.08
CA ALA A 267 -23.30 5.20 0.66
C ALA A 267 -22.78 6.53 0.08
N LYS A 268 -22.27 7.43 0.92
CA LYS A 268 -21.62 8.67 0.48
C LYS A 268 -20.20 8.45 -0.05
N PHE A 269 -19.56 7.35 0.35
CA PHE A 269 -18.20 7.03 -0.07
C PHE A 269 -18.23 6.26 -1.40
N LYS A 270 -17.71 6.88 -2.46
CA LYS A 270 -17.58 6.22 -3.77
C LYS A 270 -16.26 5.49 -3.82
N LEU A 271 -16.29 4.18 -3.58
CA LEU A 271 -15.12 3.34 -3.83
C LEU A 271 -15.02 3.02 -5.32
N LYS A 272 -13.80 3.09 -5.86
CA LYS A 272 -13.51 2.58 -7.21
C LYS A 272 -13.76 1.08 -7.23
N GLN A 273 -14.66 0.61 -8.09
CA GLN A 273 -14.79 -0.82 -8.34
C GLN A 273 -13.55 -1.27 -9.11
N ARG A 274 -12.81 -2.21 -8.52
CA ARG A 274 -11.62 -2.83 -9.10
C ARG A 274 -11.90 -4.31 -9.22
N GLU A 275 -11.66 -4.87 -10.39
CA GLU A 275 -11.74 -6.32 -10.64
C GLU A 275 -10.42 -6.77 -11.24
N ILE A 276 -10.02 -7.99 -10.91
CA ILE A 276 -8.84 -8.64 -11.47
C ILE A 276 -9.25 -9.87 -12.25
N ASP A 277 -8.55 -10.07 -13.35
CA ASP A 277 -8.74 -11.17 -14.29
C ASP A 277 -7.33 -11.73 -14.58
N PRO A 278 -6.81 -12.56 -13.65
CA PRO A 278 -5.43 -13.03 -13.73
C PRO A 278 -5.15 -13.75 -15.05
N GLU A 279 -3.99 -13.46 -15.61
CA GLU A 279 -3.46 -14.20 -16.75
C GLU A 279 -2.94 -15.56 -16.29
N LEU A 280 -3.19 -16.60 -17.09
CA LEU A 280 -2.82 -17.97 -16.81
C LEU A 280 -1.76 -18.45 -17.80
N TYR A 281 -0.79 -19.21 -17.31
CA TYR A 281 0.22 -19.88 -18.11
C TYR A 281 0.26 -21.37 -17.73
N ILE A 282 -0.42 -22.20 -18.51
CA ILE A 282 -0.61 -23.64 -18.24
C ILE A 282 -0.35 -24.41 -19.52
N ASP A 283 0.49 -25.46 -19.46
CA ASP A 283 0.82 -26.33 -20.59
C ASP A 283 1.24 -25.57 -21.88
N ASN A 284 2.04 -24.50 -21.72
CA ASN A 284 2.47 -23.58 -22.78
C ASN A 284 1.33 -22.84 -23.50
N GLN A 285 0.15 -22.76 -22.89
CA GLN A 285 -0.96 -21.94 -23.34
C GLN A 285 -1.11 -20.72 -22.44
N TYR A 286 -1.58 -19.64 -23.05
CA TYR A 286 -1.86 -18.37 -22.40
C TYR A 286 -3.31 -18.00 -22.64
N PHE A 287 -4.01 -17.71 -21.56
CA PHE A 287 -5.40 -17.27 -21.55
C PHE A 287 -5.67 -16.52 -20.23
N ARG A 288 -6.75 -15.77 -20.17
CA ARG A 288 -7.24 -15.13 -18.96
C ARG A 288 -8.19 -16.03 -18.20
N LEU A 289 -8.35 -15.76 -16.92
CA LEU A 289 -9.30 -16.47 -16.09
C LEU A 289 -10.72 -16.41 -16.66
N SER A 290 -11.13 -15.25 -17.18
CA SER A 290 -12.44 -15.04 -17.80
C SER A 290 -12.70 -15.88 -19.07
N GLU A 291 -11.67 -16.48 -19.66
CA GLU A 291 -11.77 -17.32 -20.87
C GLU A 291 -11.98 -18.82 -20.55
N VAL A 292 -12.04 -19.20 -19.27
CA VAL A 292 -12.07 -20.59 -18.77
C VAL A 292 -13.36 -20.93 -18.04
#